data_AF-I1XFS4-F1
#
_entry.id   AF-I1XFS4-F1
#
_cell.length_a   1.000
_cell.length_b   1.000
_cell.length_c   1.000
_cell.angle_alpha   90.00
_cell.angle_beta   90.00
_cell.angle_gamma   90.00
#
_symmetry.space_group_name_H-M   'P 1'
#
loop_
_entity.id
_entity.type
_entity.pdbx_description
1 polymer ?
#
loop_
_entity_poly.entity_id
_entity_poly.type
_entity_poly.pdbx_seq_one_letter_code
_entity_poly.pdbx_strand_id
1 'polypeptide(L)'
;MGKKLNRTAGKVRIEALQNQRKERISKAGLLLERWGQQDRMPVTGELELSEVDPEFIEDQMTAEVLSSLTAEKMRIVRQHWSEGLSAAEIAEMEDQPRNEIRQVLGFVVEQIADKVLK
;
A
#
# COMPACT_ATOMS: atom_id res chain seq x y z
N MET A 1 -27.14 -19.65 31.07
CA MET A 1 -26.96 -19.65 29.60
C MET A 1 -26.06 -18.50 29.09
N GLY A 2 -24.89 -18.22 29.70
CA GLY A 2 -24.06 -17.05 29.34
C GLY A 2 -22.92 -17.30 28.34
N LYS A 3 -22.52 -18.56 28.10
CA LYS A 3 -21.34 -18.89 27.29
C LYS A 3 -21.56 -18.83 25.77
N LYS A 4 -22.79 -18.95 25.27
CA LYS A 4 -23.08 -18.95 23.82
C LYS A 4 -23.12 -17.53 23.23
N LEU A 5 -23.64 -16.55 23.96
CA LEU A 5 -23.74 -15.16 23.50
C LEU A 5 -22.36 -14.47 23.38
N ASN A 6 -21.44 -14.71 24.33
CA ASN A 6 -20.08 -14.15 24.26
C ASN A 6 -19.25 -14.72 23.10
N ARG A 7 -19.49 -15.97 22.68
CA ARG A 7 -18.81 -16.57 21.52
C ARG A 7 -19.25 -15.93 20.21
N THR A 8 -20.53 -15.60 20.06
CA THR A 8 -21.05 -14.92 18.87
C THR A 8 -20.57 -13.48 18.79
N ALA A 9 -20.63 -12.72 19.89
CA ALA A 9 -20.16 -11.34 19.93
C ALA A 9 -18.64 -11.22 19.66
N GLY A 10 -17.84 -12.14 20.21
CA GLY A 10 -16.40 -12.21 19.94
C GLY A 10 -16.08 -12.53 18.48
N LYS A 11 -16.81 -13.48 17.87
CA LYS A 11 -16.64 -13.83 16.46
C LYS A 11 -16.98 -12.66 15.53
N VAL A 12 -18.11 -11.98 15.75
CA VAL A 12 -18.53 -10.80 14.98
C VAL A 12 -17.49 -9.67 15.08
N ARG A 13 -16.94 -9.44 16.28
CA ARG A 13 -15.89 -8.42 16.48
C ARG A 13 -14.59 -8.77 15.73
N ILE A 14 -14.19 -10.04 15.72
CA ILE A 14 -12.99 -10.49 14.98
C ILE A 14 -13.22 -10.33 13.47
N GLU A 15 -14.38 -10.72 12.97
CA GLU A 15 -14.74 -10.57 11.54
C GLU A 15 -14.75 -9.10 11.12
N ALA A 16 -15.31 -8.20 11.96
CA ALA A 16 -15.30 -6.76 11.70
C ALA A 16 -13.87 -6.20 11.60
N LEU A 17 -13.00 -6.56 12.55
CA LEU A 17 -11.59 -6.14 12.53
C LEU A 17 -10.81 -6.68 11.33
N GLN A 18 -11.08 -7.93 10.94
CA GLN A 18 -10.47 -8.54 9.75
C GLN A 18 -10.93 -7.85 8.46
N ASN A 19 -12.20 -7.50 8.36
CA ASN A 19 -12.74 -6.77 7.20
C ASN A 19 -12.16 -5.36 7.13
N GLN A 20 -12.10 -4.63 8.25
CA GLN A 20 -11.46 -3.32 8.30
C GLN A 20 -9.98 -3.39 7.87
N ARG A 21 -9.23 -4.42 8.30
CA ARG A 21 -7.85 -4.62 7.84
C ARG A 21 -7.79 -4.85 6.32
N LYS A 22 -8.67 -5.70 5.77
CA LYS A 22 -8.72 -5.97 4.32
C LYS A 22 -9.02 -4.72 3.52
N GLU A 23 -9.97 -3.90 3.97
CA GLU A 23 -10.32 -2.63 3.33
C GLU A 23 -9.14 -1.66 3.33
N ARG A 24 -8.42 -1.52 4.45
CA ARG A 24 -7.22 -0.68 4.53
C ARG A 24 -6.10 -1.16 3.60
N ILE A 25 -5.85 -2.48 3.55
CA ILE A 25 -4.86 -3.06 2.63
C ILE A 25 -5.27 -2.81 1.17
N SER A 26 -6.56 -2.98 0.84
CA SER A 26 -7.09 -2.71 -0.50
C SER A 26 -6.89 -1.24 -0.89
N LYS A 27 -7.23 -0.30 0.00
CA LYS A 27 -7.08 1.13 -0.27
C LYS A 27 -5.60 1.55 -0.35
N ALA A 28 -4.72 0.94 0.45
CA ALA A 28 -3.27 1.14 0.33
C ALA A 28 -2.72 0.71 -1.04
N GLY A 29 -3.23 -0.39 -1.59
CA GLY A 29 -2.92 -0.80 -2.96
C GLY A 29 -3.29 0.26 -3.99
N LEU A 30 -4.48 0.84 -3.88
CA LEU A 30 -4.94 1.91 -4.79
C LEU A 30 -4.08 3.18 -4.69
N LEU A 31 -3.65 3.57 -3.48
CA LEU A 31 -2.74 4.70 -3.29
C LEU A 31 -1.40 4.47 -3.99
N LEU A 32 -0.86 3.24 -3.92
CA LEU A 32 0.39 2.88 -4.60
C LEU A 32 0.23 2.85 -6.12
N GLU A 33 -0.91 2.39 -6.64
CA GLU A 33 -1.22 2.46 -8.07
C GLU A 33 -1.28 3.91 -8.56
N ARG A 34 -1.96 4.79 -7.81
CA ARG A 34 -2.05 6.22 -8.12
C ARG A 34 -0.68 6.88 -8.07
N TRP A 35 0.11 6.60 -7.04
CA TRP A 35 1.49 7.07 -6.94
C TRP A 35 2.34 6.61 -8.14
N GLY A 36 2.24 5.34 -8.54
CA GLY A 36 2.96 4.81 -9.69
C GLY A 36 2.51 5.42 -11.03
N GLN A 37 1.26 5.87 -11.15
CA GLN A 37 0.82 6.67 -12.30
C GLN A 37 1.45 8.08 -12.28
N GLN A 38 1.50 8.72 -11.12
CA GLN A 38 2.14 10.03 -10.96
C GLN A 38 3.64 9.99 -11.26
N ASP A 39 4.36 8.95 -10.83
CA ASP A 39 5.80 8.75 -11.09
C ASP A 39 6.13 8.63 -12.59
N ARG A 40 5.19 8.12 -13.40
CA ARG A 40 5.32 8.02 -14.87
C ARG A 40 5.09 9.33 -15.61
N MET A 41 4.36 10.28 -15.03
CA MET A 41 3.99 11.52 -15.70
C MET A 41 5.07 12.59 -15.45
N PRO A 42 5.67 13.20 -16.49
CA PRO A 42 6.45 14.41 -16.29
C PRO A 42 5.52 15.47 -15.71
N VAL A 43 5.96 16.16 -14.64
CA VAL A 43 5.18 17.20 -13.95
C VAL A 43 4.88 18.34 -14.93
N THR A 44 3.77 18.23 -15.67
CA THR A 44 3.23 19.30 -16.49
C THR A 44 2.16 20.01 -15.68
N GLY A 45 2.57 21.11 -15.05
CA GLY A 45 1.67 22.03 -14.34
C GLY A 45 1.69 21.82 -12.84
N GLU A 46 1.92 22.93 -12.12
CA GLU A 46 1.55 23.05 -10.71
C GLU A 46 0.07 22.73 -10.59
N LEU A 47 -0.22 21.50 -10.22
CA LEU A 47 -1.54 21.07 -9.79
C LEU A 47 -1.83 21.89 -8.53
N GLU A 48 -2.68 22.93 -8.64
CA GLU A 48 -3.30 23.64 -7.52
C GLU A 48 -4.18 22.64 -6.75
N LEU A 49 -3.55 21.71 -6.04
CA LEU A 49 -4.21 20.77 -5.16
C LEU A 49 -4.35 21.46 -3.81
N SER A 50 -5.60 21.62 -3.40
CA SER A 50 -5.97 22.24 -2.13
C SER A 50 -5.40 21.41 -0.98
N GLU A 51 -4.61 22.04 -0.11
CA GLU A 51 -3.95 21.41 1.06
C GLU A 51 -4.94 20.79 2.08
N VAL A 52 -6.25 20.94 1.87
CA VAL A 52 -7.33 20.38 2.71
C VAL A 52 -8.05 19.18 2.09
N ASP A 53 -7.71 18.74 0.87
CA ASP A 53 -8.29 17.53 0.27
C ASP A 53 -7.71 16.26 0.94
N PRO A 54 -8.54 15.39 1.56
CA PRO A 54 -8.08 14.14 2.14
C PRO A 54 -7.31 13.24 1.16
N GLU A 55 -7.71 13.20 -0.11
CA GLU A 55 -7.03 12.38 -1.11
C GLU A 55 -5.62 12.89 -1.42
N PHE A 56 -5.44 14.22 -1.40
CA PHE A 56 -4.14 14.87 -1.56
C PHE A 56 -3.23 14.60 -0.35
N ILE A 57 -3.77 14.67 0.86
CA ILE A 57 -3.03 14.33 2.09
C ILE A 57 -2.57 12.87 2.05
N GLU A 58 -3.45 11.95 1.64
CA GLU A 58 -3.11 10.53 1.51
C GLU A 58 -2.00 10.29 0.47
N ASP A 59 -1.99 11.04 -0.64
CA ASP A 59 -0.90 11.00 -1.63
C ASP A 59 0.42 11.50 -1.08
N GLN A 60 0.41 12.65 -0.40
CA GLN A 60 1.61 13.22 0.20
C GLN A 60 2.20 12.31 1.27
N MET A 61 1.36 11.75 2.14
CA MET A 61 1.78 10.78 3.14
C MET A 61 2.30 9.49 2.50
N THR A 62 1.69 9.04 1.38
CA THR A 62 2.19 7.88 0.63
C THR A 62 3.58 8.14 0.08
N ALA A 63 3.80 9.30 -0.55
CA ALA A 63 5.11 9.72 -1.05
C ALA A 63 6.15 9.81 0.09
N GLU A 64 5.78 10.36 1.25
CA GLU A 64 6.65 10.42 2.43
C GLU A 64 7.07 9.02 2.90
N VAL A 65 6.12 8.09 3.02
CA VAL A 65 6.44 6.70 3.40
C VAL A 65 7.39 6.06 2.40
N LEU A 66 7.15 6.24 1.10
CA LEU A 66 8.00 5.69 0.05
C LEU A 66 9.41 6.31 0.06
N SER A 67 9.54 7.60 0.36
CA SER A 67 10.83 8.29 0.47
C SER A 67 11.71 7.73 1.59
N SER A 68 11.12 7.09 2.61
CA SER A 68 11.84 6.45 3.71
C SER A 68 12.39 5.06 3.39
N LEU A 69 12.04 4.51 2.22
CA LEU A 69 12.51 3.19 1.81
C LEU A 69 13.99 3.22 1.41
N THR A 70 14.68 2.11 1.65
CA THR A 70 16.01 1.87 1.08
C THR A 70 15.93 1.90 -0.45
N ALA A 71 17.01 2.31 -1.12
CA ALA A 71 17.07 2.40 -2.59
C ALA A 71 16.66 1.09 -3.30
N GLU A 72 17.02 -0.07 -2.76
CA GLU A 72 16.62 -1.38 -3.27
C GLU A 72 15.10 -1.58 -3.25
N LYS A 73 14.48 -1.45 -2.06
CA LYS A 73 13.01 -1.54 -1.92
C LYS A 73 12.28 -0.52 -2.78
N MET A 74 12.80 0.70 -2.89
CA MET A 74 12.20 1.74 -3.73
C MET A 74 12.25 1.36 -5.22
N ARG A 75 13.34 0.72 -5.67
CA ARG A 75 13.44 0.19 -7.04
C ARG A 75 12.37 -0.88 -7.29
N ILE A 76 12.23 -1.85 -6.39
CA ILE A 76 11.20 -2.91 -6.49
C ILE A 76 9.79 -2.30 -6.54
N VAL A 77 9.51 -1.28 -5.72
CA VAL A 77 8.24 -0.55 -5.71
C VAL A 77 7.98 0.13 -7.05
N ARG A 78 8.97 0.83 -7.62
CA ARG A 78 8.86 1.47 -8.95
C ARG A 78 8.58 0.46 -10.05
N GLN A 79 9.37 -0.61 -10.11
CA GLN A 79 9.17 -1.69 -11.07
C GLN A 79 7.75 -2.26 -10.99
N HIS A 80 7.19 -2.42 -9.79
CA HIS A 80 5.85 -2.96 -9.64
C HIS A 80 4.74 -1.95 -10.00
N TRP A 81 4.69 -0.80 -9.35
CA TRP A 81 3.56 0.13 -9.44
C TRP A 81 3.71 1.21 -10.52
N SER A 82 4.95 1.59 -10.85
CA SER A 82 5.24 2.54 -11.93
C SER A 82 5.36 1.80 -13.26
N GLU A 83 6.20 0.77 -13.34
CA GLU A 83 6.46 0.05 -14.60
C GLU A 83 5.44 -1.06 -14.89
N GLY A 84 4.67 -1.50 -13.89
CA GLY A 84 3.61 -2.50 -14.06
C GLY A 84 4.11 -3.94 -14.10
N LEU A 85 5.34 -4.20 -13.64
CA LEU A 85 5.95 -5.53 -13.65
C LEU A 85 5.38 -6.40 -12.53
N SER A 86 5.18 -7.68 -12.80
CA SER A 86 4.80 -8.66 -11.79
C SER A 86 5.98 -9.01 -10.88
N ALA A 87 5.68 -9.53 -9.69
CA ALA A 87 6.72 -10.01 -8.77
C ALA A 87 7.59 -11.14 -9.35
N ALA A 88 7.14 -11.83 -10.41
CA ALA A 88 7.95 -12.85 -11.07
C ALA A 88 8.97 -12.22 -12.02
N GLU A 89 8.55 -11.24 -12.82
CA GLU A 89 9.44 -10.50 -13.73
C GLU A 89 10.51 -9.73 -12.94
N ILE A 90 10.13 -9.07 -11.85
CA ILE A 90 11.07 -8.38 -10.97
C ILE A 90 12.10 -9.34 -10.37
N ALA A 91 11.64 -10.52 -9.93
CA ALA A 91 12.51 -11.54 -9.35
C ALA A 91 13.57 -12.02 -10.36
N GLU A 92 13.20 -12.18 -11.63
CA GLU A 92 14.12 -12.51 -12.71
C GLU A 92 15.09 -11.37 -13.01
N MET A 93 14.64 -10.11 -12.97
CA MET A 93 15.47 -8.94 -13.24
C MET A 93 16.49 -8.63 -12.13
N GLU A 94 16.08 -8.78 -10.87
CA GLU A 94 16.93 -8.49 -9.71
C GLU A 94 17.77 -9.71 -9.26
N ASP A 95 17.63 -10.87 -9.92
CA ASP A 95 18.23 -12.16 -9.52
C ASP A 95 17.93 -12.51 -8.05
N GLN A 96 16.67 -12.30 -7.64
CA GLN A 96 16.19 -12.53 -6.29
C GLN A 96 15.05 -13.56 -6.26
N PRO A 97 14.87 -14.30 -5.16
CA PRO A 97 13.71 -15.17 -5.01
C PRO A 97 12.39 -14.39 -5.09
N ARG A 98 11.44 -14.88 -5.90
CA ARG A 98 10.08 -14.30 -6.00
C ARG A 98 9.39 -14.08 -4.65
N ASN A 99 9.69 -14.93 -3.66
CA ASN A 99 9.12 -14.78 -2.33
C ASN A 99 9.64 -13.53 -1.60
N GLU A 100 10.90 -13.15 -1.81
CA GLU A 100 11.50 -11.94 -1.23
C GLU A 100 10.88 -10.69 -1.85
N ILE A 101 10.71 -10.68 -3.18
CA ILE A 101 9.98 -9.61 -3.87
C ILE A 101 8.57 -9.44 -3.32
N ARG A 102 7.83 -10.55 -3.15
CA ARG A 102 6.48 -10.51 -2.56
C ARG A 102 6.48 -10.00 -1.12
N GLN A 103 7.48 -10.35 -0.32
CA GLN A 103 7.62 -9.85 1.05
C GLN A 103 7.88 -8.35 1.06
N VAL A 104 8.72 -7.82 0.16
CA VAL A 104 8.96 -6.39 0.01
C VAL A 104 7.68 -5.66 -0.37
N LEU A 105 6.98 -6.12 -1.42
CA LEU A 105 5.72 -5.50 -1.87
C LEU A 105 4.65 -5.54 -0.78
N GLY A 106 4.48 -6.69 -0.12
CA GLY A 106 3.54 -6.84 0.99
C GLY A 106 3.87 -5.93 2.17
N PHE A 107 5.15 -5.83 2.54
CA PHE A 107 5.62 -4.92 3.58
C PHE A 107 5.27 -3.47 3.25
N VAL A 108 5.48 -3.02 2.02
CA VAL A 108 5.16 -1.64 1.61
C VAL A 108 3.67 -1.37 1.70
N VAL A 109 2.82 -2.28 1.20
CA VAL A 109 1.36 -2.15 1.32
C VAL A 109 0.93 -2.04 2.78
N GLU A 110 1.50 -2.86 3.68
CA GLU A 110 1.21 -2.78 5.12
C GLU A 110 1.67 -1.45 5.73
N GLN A 111 2.85 -0.94 5.35
CA GLN A 111 3.33 0.37 5.83
C GLN A 111 2.39 1.51 5.41
N ILE A 112 1.89 1.51 4.17
CA ILE A 112 0.93 2.51 3.70
C ILE A 112 -0.39 2.36 4.46
N ALA A 113 -0.92 1.14 4.59
CA ALA A 113 -2.16 0.89 5.30
C ALA A 113 -2.11 1.36 6.77
N ASP A 114 -1.00 1.13 7.45
CA ASP A 114 -0.86 1.48 8.87
C ASP A 114 -0.54 2.96 9.11
N LYS A 115 0.23 3.60 8.21
CA LYS A 115 0.68 4.99 8.40
C LYS A 115 -0.25 6.02 7.79
N VAL A 116 -0.95 5.69 6.70
CA VAL A 116 -1.79 6.62 5.94
C VAL A 116 -3.27 6.45 6.30
N LEU A 117 -3.76 5.21 6.40
CA LEU A 117 -5.20 4.90 6.38
C LEU A 117 -5.84 4.57 7.73
N LYS A 118 -5.34 5.18 8.82
CA LYS A 118 -5.68 4.91 10.23
C LYS A 118 -7.04 4.24 10.48
#